data_AF-A0A1R1ME25-F1
#
_entry.id   AF-A0A1R1ME25-F1
#
_cell.length_a   1.000
_cell.length_b   1.000
_cell.length_c   1.000
_cell.angle_alpha   90.00
_cell.angle_beta   90.00
_cell.angle_gamma   90.00
#
_symmetry.space_group_name_H-M   'P 1'
#
loop_
_entity.id
_entity.type
_entity.pdbx_description
1 polymer ?
#
loop_
_entity_poly.entity_id
_entity_poly.type
_entity_poly.pdbx_seq_one_letter_code
_entity_poly.pdbx_strand_id
1 'polypeptide(L)'
;MLSPVEELKIRAKKLLKQEPVDTGLLALSKKNSPQLKHCQLFIARQYGFRDWQHAQHILSCSSAFPTEDYGRFWYTNQCSTLLNHWCRDYREALAVQQARGGILLPYRTQFVVADRPYLRLMGLDYDDELWGHIDYNWCQGAIETRQTLALQRIQNGKVVTRSVSTPKPALKPISKSAAK
;
A
#
# COMPACT_ATOMS: atom_id res chain seq x y z
N MET A 1 -13.92 16.99 5.79
CA MET A 1 -13.45 15.61 6.07
C MET A 1 -11.94 15.58 6.02
N LEU A 2 -11.27 14.71 6.78
CA LEU A 2 -9.81 14.58 6.73
C LEU A 2 -9.42 13.91 5.41
N SER A 3 -8.48 14.48 4.66
CA SER A 3 -7.97 13.82 3.44
C SER A 3 -6.97 12.70 3.77
N PRO A 4 -6.81 11.68 2.91
CA PRO A 4 -5.79 10.64 3.11
C PRO A 4 -4.37 11.21 3.22
N VAL A 5 -4.06 12.30 2.49
CA VAL A 5 -2.77 12.98 2.58
C VAL A 5 -2.55 13.64 3.94
N GLU A 6 -3.58 14.27 4.51
CA GLU A 6 -3.49 14.87 5.84
C GLU A 6 -3.34 13.83 6.93
N GLU A 7 -4.04 12.69 6.83
CA GLU A 7 -3.86 11.57 7.75
C GLU A 7 -2.41 11.05 7.71
N LEU A 8 -1.81 10.89 6.53
CA LEU A 8 -0.38 10.52 6.44
C LEU A 8 0.54 11.58 7.06
N LYS A 9 0.23 12.89 6.91
CA LYS A 9 0.99 13.97 7.57
C LYS A 9 0.87 13.88 9.09
N ILE A 10 -0.32 13.60 9.62
CA ILE A 10 -0.56 13.43 11.06
C ILE A 10 0.27 12.26 11.58
N ARG A 11 0.24 11.11 10.90
CA ARG A 11 1.08 9.95 11.26
C ARG A 11 2.57 10.27 11.21
N ALA A 12 3.02 11.04 10.21
CA ALA A 12 4.44 11.42 10.11
C ALA A 12 4.88 12.30 11.29
N LYS A 13 4.02 13.24 11.72
CA LYS A 13 4.28 14.06 12.91
C LYS A 13 4.26 13.22 14.19
N LYS A 14 3.39 12.21 14.28
CA LYS A 14 3.36 11.28 15.41
C LYS A 14 4.64 10.45 15.49
N LEU A 15 5.10 9.90 14.36
CA LEU A 15 6.36 9.15 14.28
C LEU A 15 7.58 10.00 14.69
N LEU A 16 7.60 11.29 14.33
CA LEU A 16 8.68 12.19 14.72
C LEU A 16 8.81 12.35 16.25
N LYS A 17 7.70 12.21 16.99
CA LYS A 17 7.65 12.36 18.45
C LYS A 17 7.68 11.01 19.18
N GLN A 18 7.69 9.90 18.46
CA GLN A 18 7.57 8.57 19.03
C GLN A 18 8.93 8.02 19.45
N GLU A 19 9.01 7.50 20.66
CA GLU A 19 10.18 6.78 21.19
C GLU A 19 9.81 5.33 21.53
N PRO A 20 10.66 4.32 21.21
CA PRO A 20 11.93 4.46 20.51
C PRO A 20 11.75 4.74 19.00
N VAL A 21 12.70 5.47 18.42
CA VAL A 21 12.72 5.74 16.97
C VAL A 21 12.89 4.46 16.16
N ASP A 22 12.06 4.28 15.12
CA ASP A 22 12.13 3.15 14.19
C ASP A 22 13.51 3.07 13.50
N THR A 23 14.12 1.89 13.48
CA THR A 23 15.45 1.67 12.87
C THR A 23 15.49 2.02 11.39
N GLY A 24 14.40 1.77 10.66
CA GLY A 24 14.27 2.16 9.25
C GLY A 24 14.22 3.67 9.06
N LEU A 25 13.65 4.42 10.00
CA LEU A 25 13.66 5.88 10.00
C LEU A 25 15.07 6.44 10.30
N LEU A 26 15.79 5.84 11.26
CA LEU A 26 17.19 6.20 11.56
C LEU A 26 18.15 5.96 10.40
N ALA A 27 17.91 4.89 9.63
CA ALA A 27 18.69 4.63 8.41
C ALA A 27 18.50 5.75 7.37
N LEU A 28 17.30 6.33 7.26
CA LEU A 28 17.03 7.46 6.37
C LEU A 28 17.66 8.77 6.85
N SER A 29 17.80 8.96 8.17
CA SER A 29 18.44 10.16 8.73
C SER A 29 19.97 10.09 8.80
N LYS A 30 20.60 9.03 8.27
CA LYS A 30 22.05 8.77 8.36
C LYS A 30 22.58 8.83 9.80
N LYS A 31 21.81 8.28 10.77
CA LYS A 31 22.11 8.27 12.22
C LYS A 31 22.08 9.64 12.92
N ASN A 32 21.56 10.69 12.27
CA ASN A 32 21.22 11.95 12.93
C ASN A 32 19.77 11.92 13.45
N SER A 33 19.37 12.94 14.21
CA SER A 33 17.99 13.11 14.64
C SER A 33 17.03 13.13 13.44
N PRO A 34 15.98 12.30 13.42
CA PRO A 34 14.98 12.32 12.37
C PRO A 34 14.34 13.70 12.21
N GLN A 35 14.00 14.05 10.97
CA GLN A 35 13.27 15.29 10.64
C GLN A 35 11.94 14.89 10.03
N LEU A 36 10.99 15.83 9.97
CA LEU A 36 9.67 15.59 9.41
C LEU A 36 9.74 15.00 7.98
N LYS A 37 10.65 15.50 7.13
CA LYS A 37 10.87 14.99 5.77
C LYS A 37 11.27 13.50 5.74
N HIS A 38 12.06 13.04 6.72
CA HIS A 38 12.44 11.63 6.83
C HIS A 38 11.22 10.77 7.22
N CYS A 39 10.39 11.27 8.14
CA CYS A 39 9.16 10.60 8.57
C CYS A 39 8.14 10.50 7.42
N GLN A 40 7.98 11.57 6.65
CA GLN A 40 7.12 11.60 5.47
C GLN A 40 7.59 10.61 4.40
N LEU A 41 8.89 10.59 4.10
CA LEU A 41 9.48 9.62 3.18
C LEU A 41 9.29 8.18 3.67
N PHE A 42 9.50 7.94 4.96
CA PHE A 42 9.34 6.63 5.59
C PHE A 42 7.91 6.12 5.47
N ILE A 43 6.91 6.95 5.83
CA ILE A 43 5.49 6.61 5.71
C ILE A 43 5.10 6.38 4.25
N ALA A 44 5.52 7.24 3.34
CA ALA A 44 5.21 7.09 1.92
C ALA A 44 5.67 5.71 1.41
N ARG A 45 6.90 5.30 1.75
CA ARG A 45 7.44 3.98 1.37
C ARG A 45 6.73 2.82 2.04
N GLN A 46 6.32 2.98 3.29
CA GLN A 46 5.54 2.00 4.04
C GLN A 46 4.19 1.71 3.38
N TYR A 47 3.54 2.72 2.81
CA TYR A 47 2.31 2.59 2.03
C TYR A 47 2.56 2.24 0.55
N GLY A 48 3.80 1.98 0.15
CA GLY A 48 4.14 1.51 -1.19
C GLY A 48 4.38 2.61 -2.22
N PHE A 49 4.50 3.87 -1.81
CA PHE A 49 4.88 4.98 -2.69
C PHE A 49 6.40 5.13 -2.79
N ARG A 50 6.86 5.87 -3.82
CA ARG A 50 8.30 6.14 -4.04
C ARG A 50 8.84 7.16 -3.03
N ASP A 51 8.12 8.26 -2.90
CA ASP A 51 8.40 9.39 -2.04
C ASP A 51 7.10 10.11 -1.63
N TRP A 52 7.24 11.21 -0.90
CA TRP A 52 6.12 11.99 -0.40
C TRP A 52 5.31 12.64 -1.52
N GLN A 53 5.98 13.21 -2.54
CA GLN A 53 5.32 13.85 -3.69
C GLN A 53 4.48 12.84 -4.47
N HIS A 54 5.00 11.64 -4.68
CA HIS A 54 4.28 10.54 -5.30
C HIS A 54 3.04 10.17 -4.48
N ALA A 55 3.17 10.02 -3.16
CA ALA A 55 2.01 9.75 -2.29
C ALA A 55 0.93 10.85 -2.40
N GLN A 56 1.34 12.13 -2.38
CA GLN A 56 0.40 13.25 -2.54
C GLN A 56 -0.31 13.22 -3.89
N HIS A 57 0.42 12.98 -4.97
CA HIS A 57 -0.14 12.96 -6.32
C HIS A 57 -1.20 11.85 -6.49
N ILE A 58 -0.95 10.65 -5.97
CA ILE A 58 -1.91 9.54 -6.06
C ILE A 58 -3.10 9.75 -5.15
N LEU A 59 -2.85 10.11 -3.89
CA LEU A 59 -3.90 10.20 -2.88
C LEU A 59 -4.75 11.47 -3.00
N SER A 60 -4.28 12.51 -3.69
CA SER A 60 -5.12 13.67 -4.00
C SER A 60 -6.20 13.34 -5.04
N CYS A 61 -6.05 12.24 -5.79
CA CYS A 61 -6.97 11.79 -6.83
C CYS A 61 -7.28 12.86 -7.90
N SER A 62 -6.42 13.89 -8.04
CA SER A 62 -6.68 15.06 -8.89
C SER A 62 -6.42 14.81 -10.38
N SER A 63 -5.79 13.69 -10.74
CA SER A 63 -5.57 13.32 -12.14
C SER A 63 -6.82 12.65 -12.70
N ALA A 64 -7.31 13.15 -13.83
CA ALA A 64 -8.42 12.57 -14.59
C ALA A 64 -8.04 11.26 -15.31
N PHE A 65 -6.73 11.00 -15.51
CA PHE A 65 -6.23 9.86 -16.27
C PHE A 65 -5.35 8.91 -15.46
N PRO A 66 -5.26 7.63 -15.90
CA PRO A 66 -4.31 6.68 -15.35
C PRO A 66 -2.88 7.23 -15.35
N THR A 67 -2.27 7.34 -14.17
CA THR A 67 -0.86 7.72 -14.06
C THR A 67 0.05 6.55 -14.44
N GLU A 68 1.29 6.84 -14.79
CA GLU A 68 2.29 5.82 -15.16
C GLU A 68 2.63 4.89 -13.99
N ASP A 69 2.59 5.39 -12.75
CA ASP A 69 2.92 4.62 -11.55
C ASP A 69 2.01 5.02 -10.39
N TYR A 70 1.21 4.09 -9.90
CA TYR A 70 0.34 4.24 -8.72
C TYR A 70 0.98 3.79 -7.40
N GLY A 71 2.23 3.32 -7.45
CA GLY A 71 2.87 2.66 -6.32
C GLY A 71 2.16 1.36 -5.96
N ARG A 72 2.33 0.89 -4.72
CA ARG A 72 1.77 -0.37 -4.23
C ARG A 72 0.66 -0.15 -3.22
N PHE A 73 0.03 1.02 -3.27
CA PHE A 73 -0.93 1.42 -2.24
C PHE A 73 -2.03 0.40 -2.11
N TRP A 74 -2.66 -0.07 -3.19
CA TRP A 74 -3.72 -1.07 -3.16
C TRP A 74 -3.24 -2.52 -3.14
N TYR A 75 -2.10 -2.78 -2.51
CA TYR A 75 -1.55 -4.13 -2.39
C TYR A 75 -0.91 -4.35 -1.03
N THR A 76 -0.97 -5.59 -0.54
CA THR A 76 -0.18 -6.03 0.62
C THR A 76 0.49 -7.36 0.27
N ASN A 77 1.58 -7.71 0.95
CA ASN A 77 2.26 -8.98 0.68
C ASN A 77 1.36 -10.20 0.89
N GLN A 78 0.33 -10.10 1.73
CA GLN A 78 -0.63 -11.19 1.95
C GLN A 78 -1.45 -11.48 0.68
N CYS A 79 -1.69 -10.47 -0.15
CA CYS A 79 -2.40 -10.63 -1.42
C CYS A 79 -1.65 -11.54 -2.42
N SER A 80 -0.34 -11.79 -2.23
CA SER A 80 0.41 -12.74 -3.08
C SER A 80 -0.09 -14.18 -2.99
N THR A 81 -0.81 -14.51 -1.92
CA THR A 81 -1.40 -15.85 -1.70
C THR A 81 -2.74 -16.05 -2.41
N LEU A 82 -3.32 -14.96 -2.93
CA LEU A 82 -4.61 -14.98 -3.63
C LEU A 82 -4.41 -15.13 -5.14
N LEU A 83 -5.38 -15.78 -5.79
CA LEU A 83 -5.46 -15.83 -7.24
C LEU A 83 -6.07 -14.54 -7.77
N ASN A 84 -5.22 -13.53 -7.99
CA ASN A 84 -5.66 -12.21 -8.46
C ASN A 84 -5.70 -12.14 -9.99
N HIS A 85 -6.67 -11.42 -10.54
CA HIS A 85 -6.71 -11.10 -11.96
C HIS A 85 -5.92 -9.82 -12.23
N TRP A 86 -4.67 -10.00 -12.68
CA TRP A 86 -3.78 -8.92 -13.07
C TRP A 86 -3.96 -8.57 -14.53
N CYS A 87 -4.11 -7.28 -14.81
CA CYS A 87 -4.25 -6.72 -16.14
C CYS A 87 -3.09 -5.75 -16.40
N ARG A 88 -2.54 -5.80 -17.61
CA ARG A 88 -1.36 -5.01 -17.99
C ARG A 88 -1.68 -3.53 -18.11
N ASP A 89 -2.86 -3.22 -18.63
CA ASP A 89 -3.32 -1.86 -18.87
C ASP A 89 -4.77 -1.64 -18.42
N TYR A 90 -5.16 -0.37 -18.39
CA TYR A 90 -6.46 0.05 -17.88
C TYR A 90 -7.63 -0.47 -18.71
N ARG A 91 -7.48 -0.55 -20.04
CA ARG A 91 -8.57 -0.96 -20.95
C ARG A 91 -8.88 -2.44 -20.76
N GLU A 92 -7.84 -3.27 -20.66
CA GLU A 92 -7.98 -4.69 -20.32
C GLU A 92 -8.68 -4.87 -18.97
N ALA A 93 -8.24 -4.11 -17.96
CA ALA A 93 -8.77 -4.22 -16.61
C ALA A 93 -10.24 -3.83 -16.51
N LEU A 94 -10.65 -2.78 -17.24
CA LEU A 94 -12.05 -2.38 -17.34
C LEU A 94 -12.90 -3.47 -18.01
N ALA A 95 -12.42 -4.08 -19.09
CA ALA A 95 -13.14 -5.17 -19.75
C ALA A 95 -13.30 -6.39 -18.84
N VAL A 96 -12.28 -6.75 -18.07
CA VAL A 96 -12.35 -7.84 -17.09
C VAL A 96 -13.34 -7.52 -15.97
N GLN A 97 -13.32 -6.29 -15.44
CA GLN A 97 -14.24 -5.85 -14.40
C GLN A 97 -15.70 -5.86 -14.88
N GLN A 98 -15.96 -5.43 -16.11
CA GLN A 98 -17.32 -5.47 -16.69
C GLN A 98 -17.81 -6.91 -16.94
N ALA A 99 -16.90 -7.81 -17.33
CA ALA A 99 -17.26 -9.20 -17.62
C ALA A 99 -17.44 -10.07 -16.37
N ARG A 100 -16.69 -9.80 -15.30
CA ARG A 100 -16.62 -10.68 -14.10
C ARG A 100 -17.09 -10.02 -12.81
N GLY A 101 -17.28 -8.70 -12.81
CA GLY A 101 -17.46 -7.91 -11.60
C GLY A 101 -16.14 -7.76 -10.82
N GLY A 102 -16.25 -7.18 -9.62
CA GLY A 102 -15.10 -6.87 -8.77
C GLY A 102 -14.70 -5.40 -8.82
N ILE A 103 -13.68 -5.07 -8.04
CA ILE A 103 -13.24 -3.69 -7.85
C ILE A 103 -11.92 -3.47 -8.58
N LEU A 104 -11.94 -2.54 -9.53
CA LEU A 104 -10.76 -2.17 -10.29
C LEU A 104 -9.86 -1.26 -9.45
N LEU A 105 -8.67 -1.76 -9.14
CA LEU A 105 -7.65 -1.05 -8.36
C LEU A 105 -6.32 -0.97 -9.12
N PRO A 106 -5.58 0.15 -9.00
CA PRO A 106 -4.29 0.27 -9.64
C PRO A 106 -3.16 -0.30 -8.78
N TYR A 107 -2.11 -0.81 -9.44
CA TYR A 107 -0.89 -1.32 -8.83
C TYR A 107 0.32 -1.07 -9.73
N ARG A 108 1.21 -0.16 -9.31
CA ARG A 108 2.32 0.34 -10.11
C ARG A 108 1.80 0.82 -11.47
N THR A 109 2.27 0.19 -12.55
CA THR A 109 1.89 0.45 -13.94
C THR A 109 0.80 -0.50 -14.44
N GLN A 110 0.25 -1.34 -13.57
CA GLN A 110 -0.71 -2.41 -13.85
C GLN A 110 -1.99 -2.20 -13.06
N PHE A 111 -2.97 -3.08 -13.28
CA PHE A 111 -4.26 -3.06 -12.61
C PHE A 111 -4.64 -4.44 -12.11
N VAL A 112 -5.47 -4.47 -11.08
CA VAL A 112 -6.04 -5.70 -10.53
C VAL A 112 -7.54 -5.53 -10.43
N VAL A 113 -8.29 -6.57 -10.79
CA VAL A 113 -9.71 -6.68 -10.47
C VAL A 113 -9.82 -7.48 -9.18
N ALA A 114 -10.04 -6.75 -8.09
CA ALA A 114 -10.03 -7.25 -6.73
C ALA A 114 -11.38 -7.81 -6.30
N ASP A 115 -11.35 -8.92 -5.58
CA ASP A 115 -12.51 -9.58 -4.99
C ASP A 115 -12.59 -9.36 -3.47
N ARG A 116 -13.57 -10.01 -2.82
CA ARG A 116 -13.82 -9.91 -1.37
C ARG A 116 -12.59 -10.28 -0.53
N PRO A 117 -11.92 -11.45 -0.72
CA PRO A 117 -10.67 -11.77 -0.04
C PRO A 117 -9.60 -10.68 -0.17
N TYR A 118 -9.42 -10.12 -1.37
CA TYR A 118 -8.40 -9.11 -1.62
C TYR A 118 -8.63 -7.83 -0.79
N LEU A 119 -9.87 -7.31 -0.77
CA LEU A 119 -10.22 -6.13 0.04
C LEU A 119 -10.11 -6.39 1.55
N ARG A 120 -10.51 -7.59 1.99
CA ARG A 120 -10.40 -7.96 3.41
C ARG A 120 -8.95 -7.92 3.90
N LEU A 121 -8.00 -8.43 3.11
CA LEU A 121 -6.57 -8.34 3.43
C LEU A 121 -6.05 -6.90 3.50
N MET A 122 -6.75 -5.99 2.82
CA MET A 122 -6.48 -4.56 2.82
C MET A 122 -7.16 -3.78 3.96
N GLY A 123 -7.97 -4.45 4.78
CA GLY A 123 -8.74 -3.83 5.86
C GLY A 123 -9.97 -3.07 5.37
N LEU A 124 -10.49 -3.42 4.20
CA LEU A 124 -11.64 -2.76 3.57
C LEU A 124 -12.82 -3.72 3.48
N ASP A 125 -14.01 -3.15 3.56
CA ASP A 125 -15.24 -3.87 3.29
C ASP A 125 -15.52 -3.84 1.78
N TYR A 126 -15.86 -5.00 1.22
CA TYR A 126 -16.24 -5.12 -0.18
C TYR A 126 -17.68 -4.67 -0.42
N ASP A 127 -18.54 -4.77 0.59
CA ASP A 127 -19.94 -4.38 0.50
C ASP A 127 -20.17 -2.90 0.85
N ASP A 128 -19.09 -2.12 1.02
CA ASP A 128 -19.19 -0.66 1.23
C ASP A 128 -19.85 0.00 0.00
N GLU A 129 -20.97 0.71 0.23
CA GLU A 129 -21.75 1.40 -0.79
C GLU A 129 -20.93 2.42 -1.58
N LEU A 130 -19.85 2.95 -0.99
CA LEU A 130 -18.91 3.85 -1.65
C LEU A 130 -18.30 3.23 -2.91
N TRP A 131 -18.13 1.90 -2.98
CA TRP A 131 -17.68 1.25 -4.20
C TRP A 131 -18.70 1.37 -5.33
N GLY A 132 -20.00 1.27 -5.01
CA GLY A 132 -21.09 1.46 -5.98
C GLY A 132 -21.14 2.88 -6.54
N HIS A 133 -20.82 3.90 -5.73
CA HIS A 133 -20.79 5.30 -6.17
C HIS A 133 -19.68 5.63 -7.19
N ILE A 134 -18.73 4.72 -7.37
CA ILE A 134 -17.64 4.87 -8.35
C ILE A 134 -17.62 3.73 -9.37
N ASP A 135 -18.77 3.05 -9.56
CA ASP A 135 -18.92 1.92 -10.47
C ASP A 135 -17.87 0.82 -10.25
N TYR A 136 -17.47 0.62 -8.99
CA TYR A 136 -16.40 -0.29 -8.57
C TYR A 136 -15.06 -0.01 -9.26
N ASN A 137 -14.81 1.23 -9.69
CA ASN A 137 -13.62 1.67 -10.40
C ASN A 137 -12.91 2.81 -9.69
N TRP A 138 -11.94 2.45 -8.83
CA TRP A 138 -11.19 3.46 -8.08
C TRP A 138 -10.33 4.34 -8.99
N CYS A 139 -9.95 3.91 -10.19
CA CYS A 139 -9.06 4.68 -11.06
C CYS A 139 -9.72 5.94 -11.64
N GLN A 140 -11.04 5.92 -11.86
CA GLN A 140 -11.79 6.99 -12.52
C GLN A 140 -12.98 7.53 -11.71
N GLY A 141 -13.29 6.94 -10.55
CA GLY A 141 -14.35 7.43 -9.67
C GLY A 141 -14.22 8.89 -9.24
N ALA A 142 -15.31 9.43 -8.68
CA ALA A 142 -15.33 10.76 -8.08
C ALA A 142 -14.21 10.92 -7.02
N ILE A 143 -13.55 12.09 -7.05
CA ILE A 143 -12.37 12.40 -6.22
C ILE A 143 -12.66 12.16 -4.73
N GLU A 144 -13.81 12.64 -4.24
CA GLU A 144 -14.18 12.57 -2.83
C GLU A 144 -14.37 11.12 -2.35
N THR A 145 -15.06 10.30 -3.15
CA THR A 145 -15.27 8.87 -2.84
C THR A 145 -13.96 8.11 -2.84
N ARG A 146 -13.10 8.36 -3.83
CA ARG A 146 -11.77 7.74 -3.92
C ARG A 146 -10.89 8.10 -2.73
N GLN A 147 -10.90 9.36 -2.30
CA GLN A 147 -10.17 9.83 -1.13
C GLN A 147 -10.69 9.20 0.16
N THR A 148 -12.01 9.05 0.29
CA THR A 148 -12.65 8.41 1.45
C THR A 148 -12.23 6.94 1.57
N LEU A 149 -12.30 6.17 0.47
CA LEU A 149 -11.86 4.77 0.45
C LEU A 149 -10.36 4.62 0.74
N ALA A 150 -9.54 5.55 0.22
CA ALA A 150 -8.11 5.57 0.52
C ALA A 150 -7.84 5.91 2.01
N LEU A 151 -8.63 6.80 2.60
CA LEU A 151 -8.55 7.12 4.02
C LEU A 151 -8.93 5.92 4.89
N GLN A 152 -10.04 5.24 4.58
CA GLN A 152 -10.45 4.01 5.27
C GLN A 152 -9.33 2.97 5.24
N ARG A 153 -8.67 2.79 4.09
CA ARG A 153 -7.51 1.89 3.98
C ARG A 153 -6.36 2.30 4.90
N ILE A 154 -6.08 3.60 5.01
CA ILE A 154 -5.02 4.10 5.88
C ILE A 154 -5.40 3.85 7.35
N GLN A 155 -6.65 4.06 7.73
CA GLN A 155 -7.18 3.88 9.08
C GLN A 155 -7.23 2.42 9.52
N ASN A 156 -7.69 1.53 8.65
CA ASN A 156 -7.95 0.12 8.97
C ASN A 156 -6.79 -0.80 8.58
N GLY A 157 -6.01 -0.40 7.58
CA GLY A 157 -4.94 -1.22 7.02
C GLY A 157 -3.72 -1.29 7.95
N LYS A 158 -3.26 -2.51 8.22
CA LYS A 158 -1.95 -2.72 8.84
C LYS A 158 -0.87 -2.36 7.83
N VAL A 159 -0.02 -1.40 8.18
CA VAL A 159 1.15 -1.05 7.38
C VAL A 159 2.15 -2.20 7.46
N VAL A 160 2.68 -2.62 6.31
CA VAL A 160 3.78 -3.59 6.27
C VAL A 160 5.04 -2.89 6.76
N THR A 161 5.36 -3.05 8.05
CA THR A 161 6.72 -2.80 8.53
C THR A 161 7.60 -3.87 7.90
N ARG A 162 8.49 -3.47 6.99
CA ARG A 162 9.63 -4.33 6.63
C ARG A 162 10.51 -4.42 7.87
N SER A 163 10.25 -5.37 8.75
CA SER A 163 11.30 -5.93 9.59
C SER A 163 12.36 -6.44 8.63
N VAL A 164 13.56 -5.86 8.71
CA VAL A 164 14.74 -6.38 8.03
C VAL A 164 14.86 -7.84 8.49
N SER A 165 14.56 -8.79 7.61
CA SER A 165 14.74 -10.20 7.91
C SER A 165 16.23 -10.41 8.15
N THR A 166 16.60 -10.70 9.39
CA THR A 166 17.92 -11.26 9.68
C THR A 166 18.11 -12.50 8.82
N PRO A 167 19.24 -12.66 8.12
CA PRO A 167 19.50 -13.87 7.36
C PRO A 167 19.49 -15.06 8.33
N LYS A 168 18.67 -16.06 7.99
CA LYS A 168 18.57 -17.34 8.71
C LYS A 168 19.98 -17.91 8.91
N PRO A 169 20.42 -18.22 10.15
CA PRO A 169 21.75 -18.79 10.36
C PRO A 169 21.83 -20.12 9.61
N ALA A 170 22.88 -20.26 8.79
CA ALA A 170 23.18 -21.48 8.07
C ALA A 170 23.33 -22.64 9.06
N LEU A 171 22.56 -23.71 8.85
CA LEU A 171 22.69 -24.97 9.57
C LEU A 171 24.13 -25.48 9.39
N LYS A 172 24.88 -25.56 10.49
CA LYS A 172 26.20 -26.20 10.49
C LYS A 172 26.03 -27.69 10.16
N PRO A 173 26.89 -28.26 9.30
CA PRO A 173 26.84 -29.69 9.00
C PRO A 173 27.15 -30.50 10.27
N ILE A 174 26.31 -31.50 10.55
CA ILE A 174 26.47 -32.46 11.64
C ILE A 174 27.69 -33.32 11.31
N SER A 175 28.75 -33.23 12.12
CA SER A 175 29.88 -34.13 12.06
C SER A 175 29.42 -35.54 12.46
N LYS A 176 29.46 -36.48 11.51
CA LYS A 176 29.33 -37.91 11.81
C LYS A 176 30.53 -38.35 12.66
N SER A 177 30.26 -38.69 13.91
CA SER A 177 31.17 -39.48 14.76
C SER A 177 30.47 -40.80 15.07
N ALA A 178 30.99 -41.89 14.53
CA ALA A 178 30.72 -43.27 14.95
C ALA A 178 31.98 -44.05 14.54
N ALA A 179 32.90 -44.29 15.48
CA ALA A 179 32.90 -45.37 16.46
C ALA A 179 33.67 -46.57 15.90
N LYS A 180 34.75 -46.89 16.61
CA LYS A 180 35.68 -48.00 16.42
C LYS A 180 35.16 -49.22 17.18
#